data_AF-A0A2V9PAT3-F1
#
_entry.id   AF-A0A2V9PAT3-F1
#
_cell.length_a   1.000
_cell.length_b   1.000
_cell.length_c   1.000
_cell.angle_alpha   90.00
_cell.angle_beta   90.00
_cell.angle_gamma   90.00
#
_symmetry.space_group_name_H-M   'P 1'
#
loop_
_entity.id
_entity.type
_entity.pdbx_description
1 polymer ?
#
loop_
_entity_poly.entity_id
_entity_poly.type
_entity_poly.pdbx_seq_one_letter_code
_entity_poly.pdbx_strand_id
1 'polypeptide(L)'
;MATTLALRNFWSAPDKSARATTESGWVRWSLIGVAVLFLGVFLFLPLAVVFASAFAKGISVYFAALREPDALAAIRLTLIAAGVAVPMNLVFGIAAAWAIGKFDFFGKSFLVTLIDLPFSVSPVVSGLIYVLIFGLQGLLGPWLAAHNVKIIFAVPGIVLATVFVTFPFVARELIPLVHAQGNEEEEAALTLGASGWQTFFRVTLPNIKWGLLYGVILRNARAMGEFGAVSVVSGHIRGELNGRPGNRQSSRNRKLTRHPRLERGSQL
;
A
#
# COMPACT_ATOMS: atom_id res chain seq x y z
N MET A 1 -12.85 -31.72 -59.39
CA MET A 1 -11.38 -31.78 -59.58
C MET A 1 -10.90 -30.35 -59.76
N ALA A 2 -10.13 -29.69 -58.91
CA ALA A 2 -9.39 -30.13 -57.75
C ALA A 2 -9.29 -28.93 -56.79
N THR A 3 -9.99 -29.06 -55.67
CA THR A 3 -9.85 -28.27 -54.46
C THR A 3 -8.54 -28.68 -53.79
N THR A 4 -7.41 -28.13 -54.24
CA THR A 4 -6.08 -28.49 -53.70
C THR A 4 -5.09 -27.30 -53.74
N LEU A 5 -5.51 -26.15 -53.24
CA LEU A 5 -4.66 -24.95 -53.12
C LEU A 5 -4.70 -24.34 -51.71
N ALA A 6 -5.03 -25.16 -50.71
CA ALA A 6 -4.80 -24.87 -49.31
C ALA A 6 -3.83 -25.92 -48.75
N LEU A 7 -2.95 -25.49 -47.84
CA LEU A 7 -1.98 -26.30 -47.06
C LEU A 7 -0.57 -26.46 -47.65
N ARG A 8 0.03 -25.38 -48.17
CA ARG A 8 1.49 -25.30 -48.25
C ARG A 8 2.04 -24.66 -46.98
N ASN A 9 2.19 -25.51 -45.96
CA ASN A 9 3.16 -25.43 -44.86
C ASN A 9 3.39 -24.05 -44.20
N PHE A 10 2.56 -23.73 -43.21
CA PHE A 10 2.90 -22.78 -42.12
C PHE A 10 3.87 -23.40 -41.07
N TRP A 11 4.56 -24.48 -41.43
CA TRP A 11 5.67 -25.01 -40.64
C TRP A 11 6.95 -24.30 -41.06
N SER A 12 7.10 -23.05 -40.65
CA SER A 12 8.42 -22.45 -40.52
C SER A 12 9.16 -23.24 -39.43
N ALA A 13 10.22 -23.95 -39.82
CA ALA A 13 11.18 -24.51 -38.88
C ALA A 13 11.59 -23.41 -37.88
N PRO A 14 11.76 -23.72 -36.58
CA PRO A 14 12.15 -22.71 -35.60
C PRO A 14 13.38 -21.95 -36.11
N ASP A 15 13.23 -20.64 -36.25
CA ASP A 15 14.23 -19.75 -36.82
C ASP A 15 15.60 -20.00 -36.19
N LYS A 16 16.58 -20.39 -37.02
CA LYS A 16 17.96 -20.63 -36.57
C LYS A 16 18.59 -19.38 -35.94
N SER A 17 18.06 -18.19 -36.21
CA SER A 17 18.48 -16.93 -35.62
C SER A 17 18.16 -16.82 -34.12
N ALA A 18 17.14 -17.53 -33.62
CA ALA A 18 16.82 -17.58 -32.18
C ALA A 18 17.83 -18.40 -31.37
N ARG A 19 18.63 -19.27 -32.02
CA ARG A 19 19.70 -20.04 -31.36
C ARG A 19 21.01 -19.27 -31.20
N ALA A 20 21.18 -18.16 -31.93
CA ALA A 20 22.40 -17.35 -31.87
C ALA A 20 22.43 -16.39 -30.66
N THR A 21 21.28 -16.15 -30.03
CA THR A 21 21.14 -15.30 -28.83
C THR A 21 20.93 -16.10 -27.54
N THR A 22 20.90 -17.44 -27.62
CA THR A 22 20.79 -18.31 -26.45
C THR A 22 22.18 -18.73 -25.97
N GLU A 23 22.59 -18.17 -24.84
CA GLU A 23 23.72 -18.65 -24.03
C GLU A 23 23.64 -20.18 -23.82
N SER A 24 24.80 -20.81 -23.62
CA SER A 24 24.89 -22.23 -23.26
C SER A 24 23.89 -22.54 -22.15
N GLY A 25 23.13 -23.65 -22.27
CA GLY A 25 22.09 -24.00 -21.31
C GLY A 25 22.59 -24.01 -19.86
N TRP A 26 23.84 -24.40 -19.66
CA TRP A 26 24.52 -24.33 -18.36
C TRP A 26 24.67 -22.91 -17.82
N VAL A 27 25.02 -21.93 -18.66
CA VAL A 27 25.14 -20.52 -18.27
C VAL A 27 23.77 -19.97 -17.92
N ARG A 28 22.74 -20.24 -18.72
CA ARG A 28 21.36 -19.83 -18.44
C ARG A 28 20.86 -20.39 -17.10
N TRP A 29 21.00 -21.69 -16.85
CA TRP A 29 20.57 -22.30 -15.60
C TRP A 29 21.40 -21.83 -14.40
N SER A 30 22.69 -21.57 -14.59
CA SER A 30 23.55 -21.01 -13.53
C SER A 30 23.11 -19.59 -13.17
N LEU A 31 22.86 -18.73 -14.16
CA LEU A 31 22.38 -17.36 -13.94
C LEU A 31 21.01 -17.34 -13.27
N ILE A 32 20.07 -18.20 -13.71
CA ILE A 32 18.77 -18.35 -13.06
C ILE A 32 18.94 -18.85 -11.62
N GLY A 33 19.80 -19.85 -11.41
CA GLY A 33 20.08 -20.40 -10.09
C GLY A 33 20.66 -19.36 -9.13
N VAL A 34 21.65 -18.59 -9.58
CA VAL A 34 22.24 -17.48 -8.80
C VAL A 34 21.20 -16.40 -8.52
N ALA A 35 20.40 -15.99 -9.50
CA ALA A 35 19.37 -14.98 -9.32
C ALA A 35 18.28 -15.44 -8.34
N VAL A 36 17.79 -16.67 -8.48
CA VAL A 36 16.78 -17.27 -7.58
C VAL A 36 17.34 -17.45 -6.17
N LEU A 37 18.59 -17.89 -6.04
CA LEU A 37 19.25 -18.02 -4.74
C LEU A 37 19.43 -16.66 -4.08
N PHE A 38 19.92 -15.66 -4.82
CA PHE A 38 20.08 -14.30 -4.31
C PHE A 38 18.75 -13.70 -3.86
N LEU A 39 17.70 -13.78 -4.69
CA LEU A 39 16.36 -13.31 -4.34
C LEU A 39 15.79 -14.10 -3.16
N GLY A 40 16.00 -15.41 -3.12
CA GLY A 40 15.57 -16.28 -2.03
C GLY A 40 16.23 -15.89 -0.72
N VAL A 41 17.55 -15.78 -0.68
CA VAL A 41 18.28 -15.36 0.52
C VAL A 41 17.85 -13.96 0.95
N PHE A 42 17.79 -13.00 0.03
CA PHE A 42 17.44 -11.62 0.36
C PHE A 42 16.00 -11.48 0.90
N LEU A 43 15.06 -12.30 0.41
CA LEU A 43 13.67 -12.30 0.86
C LEU A 43 13.47 -13.09 2.17
N PHE A 44 13.99 -14.32 2.23
CA PHE A 44 13.71 -15.25 3.33
C PHE A 44 14.61 -15.05 4.54
N LEU A 45 15.85 -14.59 4.38
CA LEU A 45 16.78 -14.38 5.51
C LEU A 45 16.25 -13.35 6.52
N PRO A 46 15.85 -12.11 6.14
CA PRO A 46 15.31 -11.15 7.10
C PRO A 46 14.00 -11.66 7.72
N LEU A 47 13.16 -12.35 6.96
CA LEU A 47 11.93 -12.94 7.48
C LEU A 47 12.22 -14.02 8.53
N ALA A 48 13.19 -14.89 8.28
CA ALA A 48 13.64 -15.91 9.22
C ALA A 48 14.24 -15.28 10.49
N VAL A 49 15.03 -14.22 10.36
CA VAL A 49 15.59 -13.47 11.50
C VAL A 49 14.49 -12.81 12.33
N VAL A 50 13.47 -12.23 11.68
CA VAL A 50 12.31 -11.63 12.36
C VAL A 50 11.55 -12.70 13.15
N PHE A 51 11.24 -13.85 12.54
CA PHE A 51 10.56 -14.94 13.25
C PHE A 51 11.42 -15.51 14.38
N ALA A 52 12.71 -15.77 14.14
CA ALA A 52 13.63 -16.26 15.17
C ALA A 52 13.69 -15.27 16.36
N SER A 53 13.78 -13.97 16.09
CA SER A 53 13.81 -12.92 17.12
C SER A 53 12.47 -12.78 17.85
N ALA A 54 11.34 -12.93 17.15
CA ALA A 54 10.00 -12.88 17.72
C ALA A 54 9.72 -14.06 18.66
N PHE A 55 10.22 -15.26 18.32
CA PHE A 55 10.06 -16.46 19.16
C PHE A 55 11.16 -16.61 20.22
N ALA A 56 12.27 -15.87 20.14
CA ALA A 56 13.38 -15.95 21.09
C ALA A 56 12.99 -15.64 22.55
N LYS A 57 11.95 -14.83 22.77
CA LYS A 57 11.45 -14.49 24.12
C LYS A 57 10.31 -15.39 24.60
N GLY A 58 9.94 -16.42 23.84
CA GLY A 58 8.88 -17.37 24.15
C GLY A 58 7.49 -16.96 23.64
N ILE A 59 6.67 -17.96 23.32
CA ILE A 59 5.29 -17.81 22.80
C ILE A 59 4.38 -17.05 23.79
N SER A 60 4.66 -17.13 25.09
CA SER A 60 3.92 -16.42 26.14
C SER A 60 4.05 -14.89 26.03
N VAL A 61 5.22 -14.38 25.64
CA VAL A 61 5.45 -12.93 25.44
C VAL A 61 4.74 -12.43 24.17
N TYR A 62 4.65 -13.27 23.14
CA TYR A 62 3.88 -12.97 21.92
C TYR A 62 2.37 -12.79 22.22
N PHE A 63 1.78 -13.72 22.96
CA PHE A 63 0.37 -13.61 23.36
C PHE A 63 0.13 -12.48 24.38
N ALA A 64 1.11 -12.16 25.22
CA ALA A 64 1.03 -11.01 26.13
C ALA A 64 1.04 -9.68 25.35
N ALA A 65 1.86 -9.55 24.32
CA ALA A 65 1.90 -8.37 23.44
C ALA A 65 0.59 -8.15 22.68
N LEU A 66 -0.08 -9.24 22.26
CA LEU A 66 -1.40 -9.14 21.61
C LEU A 66 -2.53 -8.72 22.56
N ARG A 67 -2.36 -8.91 23.88
CA ARG A 67 -3.32 -8.49 24.91
C ARG A 67 -3.06 -7.08 25.45
N GLU A 68 -2.00 -6.41 24.98
CA GLU A 68 -1.71 -5.04 25.36
C GLU A 68 -2.83 -4.11 24.89
N PRO A 69 -3.37 -3.23 25.75
CA PRO A 69 -4.50 -2.37 25.41
C PRO A 69 -4.23 -1.47 24.20
N ASP A 70 -2.99 -1.04 24.00
CA ASP A 70 -2.58 -0.25 22.85
C ASP A 70 -2.62 -1.06 21.54
N ALA A 71 -2.23 -2.33 21.59
CA ALA A 71 -2.29 -3.23 20.43
C ALA A 71 -3.75 -3.49 20.01
N LEU A 72 -4.63 -3.75 20.97
CA LEU A 72 -6.07 -3.95 20.70
C LEU A 72 -6.74 -2.69 20.18
N ALA A 73 -6.40 -1.52 20.72
CA ALA A 73 -6.91 -0.23 20.25
C ALA A 73 -6.47 0.06 18.81
N ALA A 74 -5.20 -0.20 18.48
CA ALA A 74 -4.68 -0.06 17.12
C ALA A 74 -5.39 -1.00 16.13
N ILE A 75 -5.53 -2.29 16.48
CA ILE A 75 -6.23 -3.28 15.64
C ILE A 75 -7.68 -2.85 15.39
N ARG A 76 -8.41 -2.41 16.43
CA ARG A 76 -9.79 -1.96 16.30
C ARG A 76 -9.91 -0.74 15.38
N LEU A 77 -9.01 0.24 15.52
CA LEU A 77 -8.98 1.43 14.67
C LEU A 77 -8.72 1.06 13.20
N THR A 78 -7.75 0.18 12.95
CA THR A 78 -7.43 -0.31 11.61
C THR A 78 -8.58 -1.09 10.99
N LEU A 79 -9.26 -1.96 11.75
CA LEU A 79 -10.43 -2.70 11.27
C LEU A 79 -11.59 -1.79 10.90
N ILE A 80 -11.90 -0.78 11.73
CA ILE A 80 -12.94 0.21 11.42
C ILE A 80 -12.55 1.01 10.17
N ALA A 81 -11.31 1.48 10.10
CA ALA A 81 -10.83 2.26 8.96
C ALA A 81 -10.85 1.44 7.67
N ALA A 82 -10.39 0.19 7.69
CA ALA A 82 -10.42 -0.71 6.54
C ALA A 82 -11.87 -1.06 6.14
N GLY A 83 -12.74 -1.32 7.11
CA GLY A 83 -14.14 -1.65 6.88
C GLY A 83 -14.92 -0.55 6.14
N VAL A 84 -14.53 0.72 6.31
CA VAL A 84 -15.14 1.85 5.59
C VAL A 84 -14.37 2.18 4.30
N ALA A 85 -13.04 2.24 4.36
CA ALA A 85 -12.22 2.66 3.23
C ALA A 85 -12.25 1.66 2.06
N VAL A 86 -12.35 0.35 2.34
CA VAL A 86 -12.40 -0.68 1.29
C VAL A 86 -13.66 -0.51 0.42
N PRO A 87 -14.90 -0.53 0.96
CA PRO A 87 -16.10 -0.28 0.17
C PRO A 87 -16.10 1.05 -0.59
N MET A 88 -15.61 2.13 0.03
CA MET A 88 -15.53 3.42 -0.66
C MET A 88 -14.62 3.34 -1.89
N ASN A 89 -13.42 2.78 -1.73
CA ASN A 89 -12.49 2.62 -2.84
C ASN A 89 -13.00 1.68 -3.92
N LEU A 90 -13.74 0.63 -3.54
CA LEU A 90 -14.42 -0.26 -4.48
C LEU A 90 -15.40 0.53 -5.35
N VAL A 91 -16.30 1.31 -4.73
CA VAL A 91 -17.31 2.10 -5.46
C VAL A 91 -16.65 3.14 -6.37
N PHE A 92 -15.73 3.94 -5.83
CA PHE A 92 -15.06 4.98 -6.63
C PHE A 92 -14.14 4.39 -7.70
N GLY A 93 -13.43 3.30 -7.39
CA GLY A 93 -12.53 2.63 -8.32
C GLY A 93 -13.27 1.99 -9.49
N ILE A 94 -14.41 1.32 -9.23
CA ILE A 94 -15.27 0.78 -10.28
C ILE A 94 -15.85 1.91 -11.13
N ALA A 95 -16.34 2.98 -10.50
CA ALA A 95 -16.87 4.14 -11.23
C ALA A 95 -15.81 4.78 -12.13
N ALA A 96 -14.58 4.95 -11.64
CA ALA A 96 -13.46 5.49 -12.42
C ALA A 96 -13.06 4.54 -13.56
N ALA A 97 -12.95 3.24 -13.29
CA ALA A 97 -12.60 2.24 -14.29
C ALA A 97 -13.68 2.10 -15.37
N TRP A 98 -14.95 2.19 -15.00
CA TRP A 98 -16.05 2.20 -15.96
C TRP A 98 -16.04 3.49 -16.80
N ALA A 99 -15.87 4.66 -16.16
CA ALA A 99 -15.83 5.94 -16.86
C ALA A 99 -14.67 6.03 -17.86
N ILE A 100 -13.46 5.65 -17.46
CA ILE A 100 -12.25 5.72 -18.29
C ILE A 100 -12.19 4.55 -19.27
N GLY A 101 -12.64 3.38 -18.81
CA GLY A 101 -12.58 2.11 -19.54
C GLY A 101 -13.53 2.07 -20.73
N LYS A 102 -14.72 2.67 -20.59
CA LYS A 102 -15.83 2.53 -21.54
C LYS A 102 -16.17 3.80 -22.33
N PHE A 103 -15.81 4.98 -21.83
CA PHE A 103 -16.12 6.24 -22.51
C PHE A 103 -14.85 6.93 -23.00
N ASP A 104 -14.91 7.46 -24.23
CA ASP A 104 -13.89 8.34 -24.78
C ASP A 104 -14.39 9.79 -24.73
N PHE A 105 -13.79 10.59 -23.86
CA PHE A 105 -14.11 12.00 -23.68
C PHE A 105 -12.83 12.84 -23.63
N PHE A 106 -12.92 14.10 -24.04
CA PHE A 106 -11.77 15.01 -24.17
C PHE A 106 -10.93 15.16 -22.88
N GLY A 107 -11.58 15.08 -21.71
CA GLY A 107 -10.93 15.16 -20.39
C GLY A 107 -10.36 13.85 -19.83
N LYS A 108 -10.36 12.74 -20.58
CA LYS A 108 -9.96 11.41 -20.09
C LYS A 108 -8.52 11.39 -19.57
N SER A 109 -7.60 12.00 -20.30
CA SER A 109 -6.18 12.09 -19.90
C SER A 109 -5.98 12.87 -18.60
N PHE A 110 -6.75 13.96 -18.41
CA PHE A 110 -6.72 14.73 -17.17
C PHE A 110 -7.23 13.90 -15.98
N LEU A 111 -8.31 13.15 -16.17
CA LEU A 111 -8.86 12.28 -15.12
C LEU A 111 -7.88 11.18 -14.72
N VAL A 112 -7.24 10.51 -15.69
CA VAL A 112 -6.20 9.51 -15.45
C VAL A 112 -5.02 10.12 -14.67
N THR A 113 -4.58 11.31 -15.07
CA THR A 113 -3.49 12.02 -14.37
C THR A 113 -3.88 12.37 -12.93
N LEU A 114 -5.12 12.80 -12.70
CA LEU A 114 -5.62 13.11 -11.37
C LEU A 114 -5.70 11.87 -10.47
N ILE A 115 -6.05 10.72 -11.04
CA ILE A 115 -6.04 9.42 -10.34
C ILE A 115 -4.61 9.01 -10.01
N ASP A 116 -3.64 9.27 -10.88
CA ASP A 116 -2.23 8.92 -10.67
C ASP A 116 -1.47 9.92 -9.79
N LEU A 117 -2.05 11.10 -9.55
CA LEU A 117 -1.45 12.19 -8.77
C LEU A 117 -0.98 11.73 -7.38
N PRO A 118 -1.75 10.97 -6.58
CA PRO A 118 -1.34 10.57 -5.24
C PRO A 118 -0.09 9.68 -5.24
N PHE A 119 0.18 8.94 -6.32
CA PHE A 119 1.42 8.14 -6.45
C PHE A 119 2.65 8.97 -6.71
N SER A 120 2.48 10.12 -7.35
CA SER A 120 3.58 11.06 -7.62
C SER A 120 3.98 11.82 -6.35
N VAL A 121 3.11 11.85 -5.34
CA VAL A 121 3.35 12.55 -4.08
C VAL A 121 3.88 11.57 -3.03
N SER A 122 5.00 11.92 -2.39
CA SER A 122 5.54 11.13 -1.27
C SER A 122 4.50 11.00 -0.14
N PRO A 123 4.37 9.84 0.52
CA PRO A 123 3.44 9.64 1.64
C PRO A 123 3.58 10.70 2.74
N VAL A 124 4.79 11.18 3.00
CA VAL A 124 5.07 12.23 3.99
C VAL A 124 4.44 13.56 3.58
N VAL A 125 4.56 13.93 2.30
CA VAL A 125 3.99 15.16 1.75
C VAL A 125 2.46 15.07 1.74
N SER A 126 1.90 13.91 1.37
CA SER A 126 0.45 13.66 1.44
C SER A 126 -0.09 13.83 2.86
N GLY A 127 0.64 13.35 3.88
CA GLY A 127 0.29 13.57 5.29
C GLY A 127 0.33 15.05 5.70
N LEU A 128 1.35 15.79 5.27
CA LEU A 128 1.45 17.23 5.54
C LEU A 128 0.31 18.01 4.87
N ILE A 129 0.00 17.73 3.60
CA ILE A 129 -1.13 18.34 2.89
C ILE A 129 -2.44 18.08 3.64
N TYR A 130 -2.64 16.87 4.16
CA TYR A 130 -3.81 16.55 4.98
C TYR A 130 -3.88 17.42 6.24
N VAL A 131 -2.77 17.57 6.96
CA VAL A 131 -2.71 18.44 8.14
C VAL A 131 -2.90 19.91 7.77
N LEU A 132 -2.45 20.36 6.60
CA LEU A 132 -2.62 21.74 6.14
C LEU A 132 -4.05 22.04 5.66
N ILE A 133 -4.73 21.08 5.05
CA ILE A 133 -6.11 21.27 4.55
C ILE A 133 -7.11 21.15 5.71
N PHE A 134 -7.00 20.07 6.50
CA PHE A 134 -7.92 19.76 7.59
C PHE A 134 -7.46 20.29 8.95
N GLY A 135 -6.30 20.95 8.99
CA GLY A 135 -5.72 21.75 10.08
C GLY A 135 -6.71 22.66 10.77
N LEU A 136 -6.54 22.92 12.08
CA LEU A 136 -7.27 24.01 12.75
C LEU A 136 -6.99 25.38 12.10
N GLN A 137 -5.80 25.54 11.51
CA GLN A 137 -5.39 26.71 10.71
C GLN A 137 -5.52 26.50 9.19
N GLY A 138 -6.14 25.39 8.76
CA GLY A 138 -6.25 24.99 7.36
C GLY A 138 -7.43 25.62 6.65
N LEU A 139 -7.46 25.50 5.31
CA LEU A 139 -8.51 26.06 4.46
C LEU A 139 -9.93 25.60 4.86
N LEU A 140 -10.05 24.35 5.33
CA LEU A 140 -11.32 23.76 5.80
C LEU A 140 -11.45 23.74 7.33
N GLY A 141 -10.41 24.15 8.07
CA GLY A 141 -10.37 24.13 9.54
C GLY A 141 -11.50 24.90 10.21
N PRO A 142 -11.75 26.17 9.86
CA PRO A 142 -12.80 26.98 10.47
C PRO A 142 -14.21 26.42 10.23
N TRP A 143 -14.48 25.85 9.04
CA TRP A 143 -15.78 25.28 8.70
C TRP A 143 -16.03 23.95 9.44
N LEU A 144 -15.02 23.09 9.54
CA LEU A 144 -15.06 21.87 10.35
C LEU A 144 -15.27 22.17 11.83
N ALA A 145 -14.59 23.19 12.36
CA ALA A 145 -14.72 23.62 13.75
C ALA A 145 -16.15 24.11 14.04
N ALA A 146 -16.76 24.85 13.10
CA ALA A 146 -18.15 25.29 13.20
C ALA A 146 -19.15 24.11 13.23
N HIS A 147 -18.84 23.00 12.55
CA HIS A 147 -19.69 21.80 12.52
C HIS A 147 -19.31 20.75 13.58
N ASN A 148 -18.40 21.06 14.51
CA ASN A 148 -17.86 20.13 15.52
C ASN A 148 -17.28 18.82 14.94
N VAL A 149 -16.89 18.81 13.66
CA VAL A 149 -16.30 17.63 13.01
C VAL A 149 -14.79 17.68 13.18
N LYS A 150 -14.27 16.87 14.11
CA LYS A 150 -12.82 16.67 14.27
C LYS A 150 -12.34 15.68 13.21
N ILE A 151 -11.61 16.16 12.21
CA ILE A 151 -11.04 15.31 11.15
C ILE A 151 -9.59 14.93 11.45
N ILE A 152 -8.76 15.86 11.93
CA ILE A 152 -7.37 15.57 12.27
C ILE A 152 -7.29 14.65 13.48
N PHE A 153 -6.50 13.57 13.38
CA PHE A 153 -6.29 12.57 14.43
C PHE A 153 -7.56 11.83 14.88
N ALA A 154 -8.63 11.88 14.09
CA ALA A 154 -9.87 11.16 14.33
C ALA A 154 -10.12 10.10 13.25
N VAL A 155 -11.02 9.15 13.54
CA VAL A 155 -11.39 8.06 12.62
C VAL A 155 -11.76 8.58 11.22
N PRO A 156 -12.56 9.65 11.05
CA PRO A 156 -12.93 10.14 9.72
C PRO A 156 -11.74 10.62 8.88
N GLY A 157 -10.76 11.30 9.50
CA GLY A 157 -9.56 11.77 8.78
C GLY A 157 -8.65 10.62 8.37
N ILE A 158 -8.52 9.59 9.20
CA ILE A 158 -7.76 8.38 8.87
C ILE A 158 -8.42 7.67 7.69
N VAL A 159 -9.75 7.54 7.68
CA VAL A 159 -10.50 6.94 6.57
C VAL A 159 -10.31 7.73 5.28
N LEU A 160 -10.48 9.06 5.31
CA LEU A 160 -10.31 9.92 4.14
C LEU A 160 -8.88 9.84 3.58
N ALA A 161 -7.87 9.95 4.45
CA ALA A 161 -6.47 9.84 4.04
C ALA A 161 -6.17 8.47 3.42
N THR A 162 -6.70 7.41 4.04
CA THR A 162 -6.56 6.05 3.50
C THR A 162 -7.22 5.95 2.14
N VAL A 163 -8.47 6.39 1.97
CA VAL A 163 -9.18 6.40 0.68
C VAL A 163 -8.38 7.14 -0.39
N PHE A 164 -7.92 8.35 -0.09
CA PHE A 164 -7.14 9.18 -1.03
C PHE A 164 -5.86 8.50 -1.53
N VAL A 165 -5.06 7.92 -0.62
CA VAL A 165 -3.80 7.27 -0.99
C VAL A 165 -4.04 5.95 -1.73
N THR A 166 -5.17 5.30 -1.48
CA THR A 166 -5.37 3.93 -1.92
C THR A 166 -6.34 3.71 -3.06
N PHE A 167 -7.22 4.68 -3.33
CA PHE A 167 -8.09 4.70 -4.49
C PHE A 167 -7.33 4.49 -5.83
N PRO A 168 -6.16 5.13 -6.07
CA PRO A 168 -5.43 4.98 -7.32
C PRO A 168 -5.02 3.54 -7.64
N PHE A 169 -4.75 2.71 -6.62
CA PHE A 169 -4.41 1.29 -6.84
C PHE A 169 -5.58 0.50 -7.42
N VAL A 170 -6.80 0.75 -6.93
CA VAL A 170 -7.99 0.06 -7.43
C VAL A 170 -8.27 0.48 -8.87
N ALA A 171 -8.18 1.77 -9.16
CA ALA A 171 -8.36 2.28 -10.51
C ALA A 171 -7.31 1.72 -11.50
N ARG A 172 -6.03 1.70 -11.13
CA ARG A 172 -4.95 1.16 -11.98
C ARG A 172 -5.03 -0.34 -12.24
N GLU A 173 -5.66 -1.11 -11.36
CA GLU A 173 -5.91 -2.53 -11.60
C GLU A 173 -7.12 -2.74 -12.53
N LEU A 174 -8.19 -1.99 -12.30
CA LEU A 174 -9.45 -2.19 -13.01
C LEU A 174 -9.47 -1.59 -14.42
N ILE A 175 -8.83 -0.44 -14.66
CA ILE A 175 -8.80 0.19 -15.99
C ILE A 175 -8.23 -0.76 -17.06
N PRO A 176 -7.02 -1.35 -16.91
CA PRO A 176 -6.48 -2.27 -17.90
C PRO A 176 -7.29 -3.56 -18.01
N LEU A 177 -7.87 -4.05 -16.90
CA LEU A 177 -8.75 -5.21 -16.91
C LEU A 177 -9.98 -4.98 -17.80
N VAL A 178 -10.64 -3.83 -17.62
CA VAL A 178 -11.83 -3.45 -18.40
C VAL A 178 -11.48 -3.31 -19.88
N HIS A 179 -10.31 -2.75 -20.21
CA HIS A 179 -9.83 -2.69 -21.59
C HIS A 179 -9.53 -4.07 -22.19
N ALA A 180 -8.97 -5.00 -21.40
CA ALA A 180 -8.62 -6.34 -21.86
C ALA A 180 -9.86 -7.23 -22.11
N GLN A 181 -10.93 -7.05 -21.35
CA GLN A 181 -12.18 -7.80 -21.52
C GLN A 181 -12.98 -7.40 -22.77
N GLY A 182 -12.74 -6.20 -23.33
CA GLY A 182 -13.47 -5.70 -24.48
C GLY A 182 -14.92 -5.31 -24.19
N ASN A 183 -15.71 -5.09 -25.26
CA ASN A 183 -17.09 -4.60 -25.19
C ASN A 183 -18.13 -5.58 -25.76
N GLU A 184 -17.72 -6.75 -26.23
CA GLU A 184 -18.59 -7.69 -26.97
C GLU A 184 -19.83 -8.12 -26.17
N GLU A 185 -19.66 -8.46 -24.89
CA GLU A 185 -20.78 -8.88 -24.03
C GLU A 185 -21.76 -7.73 -23.75
N GLU A 186 -21.28 -6.49 -23.69
CA GLU A 186 -22.11 -5.31 -23.44
C GLU A 186 -22.87 -4.89 -24.71
N GLU A 187 -22.24 -4.98 -25.88
CA GLU A 187 -22.88 -4.75 -27.18
C GLU A 187 -23.98 -5.78 -27.46
N ALA A 188 -23.77 -7.04 -27.08
CA ALA A 188 -24.79 -8.08 -27.14
C ALA A 188 -25.98 -7.75 -26.21
N ALA A 189 -25.72 -7.31 -24.99
CA ALA A 189 -26.76 -6.93 -24.04
C ALA A 189 -27.57 -5.71 -24.52
N LEU A 190 -26.90 -4.69 -25.08
CA LEU A 190 -27.57 -3.52 -25.66
C LEU A 190 -28.44 -3.91 -26.86
N THR A 191 -27.96 -4.82 -27.71
CA THR A 191 -28.73 -5.34 -28.86
C THR A 191 -29.96 -6.14 -28.43
N LEU A 192 -29.90 -6.82 -27.27
CA LEU A 192 -31.05 -7.49 -26.64
C LEU A 192 -32.03 -6.53 -25.93
N GLY A 193 -31.80 -5.22 -26.02
CA GLY A 193 -32.67 -4.18 -25.44
C GLY A 193 -32.41 -3.88 -23.97
N ALA A 194 -31.27 -4.31 -23.40
CA ALA A 194 -30.90 -3.93 -22.04
C ALA A 194 -30.57 -2.43 -21.97
N SER A 195 -31.03 -1.77 -20.90
CA SER A 195 -30.61 -0.39 -20.61
C SER A 195 -29.16 -0.35 -20.12
N GLY A 196 -28.45 0.77 -20.33
CA GLY A 196 -27.04 0.89 -19.90
C GLY A 196 -26.81 0.61 -18.41
N TRP A 197 -27.78 0.94 -17.55
CA TRP A 197 -27.71 0.62 -16.12
C TRP A 197 -27.86 -0.88 -15.86
N GLN A 198 -28.73 -1.55 -16.62
CA GLN A 198 -28.91 -3.00 -16.56
C GLN A 198 -27.68 -3.74 -17.09
N THR A 199 -27.05 -3.25 -18.16
CA THR A 199 -25.78 -3.76 -18.69
C THR A 199 -24.68 -3.65 -17.64
N PHE A 200 -24.56 -2.50 -16.98
CA PHE A 200 -23.56 -2.30 -15.91
C PHE A 200 -23.73 -3.29 -14.75
N PHE A 201 -24.93 -3.42 -14.18
CA PHE A 201 -25.15 -4.28 -13.01
C PHE A 201 -25.18 -5.78 -13.34
N ARG A 202 -25.62 -6.17 -14.54
CA ARG A 202 -25.79 -7.59 -14.91
C ARG A 202 -24.63 -8.17 -15.70
N VAL A 203 -23.85 -7.36 -16.40
CA VAL A 203 -22.76 -7.82 -17.28
C VAL A 203 -21.42 -7.31 -16.79
N THR A 204 -21.24 -5.99 -16.71
CA THR A 204 -19.95 -5.38 -16.36
C THR A 204 -19.50 -5.72 -14.94
N LEU A 205 -20.35 -5.47 -13.93
CA LEU A 205 -20.01 -5.64 -12.52
C LEU A 205 -19.68 -7.11 -12.15
N PRO A 206 -20.45 -8.12 -12.61
CA PRO A 206 -20.10 -9.53 -12.39
C PRO A 206 -18.81 -9.98 -13.08
N ASN A 207 -18.46 -9.40 -14.23
CA ASN A 207 -17.23 -9.76 -14.96
C ASN A 207 -15.97 -9.18 -14.32
N ILE A 208 -16.06 -7.98 -13.75
CA ILE A 208 -14.91 -7.34 -13.09
C ILE A 208 -14.70 -7.82 -11.65
N LYS A 209 -15.64 -8.57 -11.04
CA LYS A 209 -15.59 -8.95 -9.62
C LYS A 209 -14.31 -9.66 -9.20
N TRP A 210 -13.73 -10.48 -10.08
CA TRP A 210 -12.52 -11.25 -9.79
C TRP A 210 -11.26 -10.37 -9.86
N GLY A 211 -11.19 -9.47 -10.85
CA GLY A 211 -10.11 -8.48 -10.91
C GLY A 211 -10.23 -7.43 -9.81
N LEU A 212 -11.45 -7.11 -9.39
CA LEU A 212 -11.73 -6.27 -8.23
C LEU A 212 -11.21 -6.89 -6.93
N LEU A 213 -11.48 -8.18 -6.71
CA LEU A 213 -10.98 -8.91 -5.55
C LEU A 213 -9.44 -8.93 -5.56
N TYR A 214 -8.83 -9.19 -6.71
CA TYR A 214 -7.39 -9.16 -6.89
C TYR A 214 -6.79 -7.78 -6.57
N GLY A 215 -7.39 -6.71 -7.11
CA GLY A 215 -6.97 -5.33 -6.84
C GLY A 215 -7.10 -4.94 -5.36
N VAL A 216 -8.16 -5.38 -4.69
CA VAL A 216 -8.33 -5.19 -3.24
C VAL A 216 -7.27 -5.95 -2.44
N ILE A 217 -6.97 -7.20 -2.80
CA ILE A 217 -5.92 -7.99 -2.13
C ILE A 217 -4.55 -7.35 -2.33
N LEU A 218 -4.21 -6.98 -3.57
CA LEU A 218 -2.92 -6.38 -3.92
C LEU A 218 -2.71 -5.03 -3.23
N ARG A 219 -3.76 -4.19 -3.21
CA ARG A 219 -3.77 -2.91 -2.48
C ARG A 219 -3.59 -3.12 -0.98
N ASN A 220 -4.32 -4.07 -0.37
CA ASN A 220 -4.16 -4.34 1.06
C ASN A 220 -2.76 -4.86 1.38
N ALA A 221 -2.20 -5.75 0.55
CA ALA A 221 -0.82 -6.23 0.70
C ALA A 221 0.19 -5.08 0.67
N ARG A 222 0.03 -4.12 -0.27
CA ARG A 222 0.88 -2.95 -0.36
C ARG A 222 0.71 -2.00 0.81
N ALA A 223 -0.52 -1.69 1.21
CA ALA A 223 -0.78 -0.84 2.36
C ALA A 223 -0.13 -1.40 3.62
N MET A 224 -0.27 -2.71 3.88
CA MET A 224 0.40 -3.39 5.01
C MET A 224 1.93 -3.25 4.95
N GLY A 225 2.53 -3.37 3.77
CA GLY A 225 3.97 -3.19 3.56
C GLY A 225 4.46 -1.75 3.81
N GLU A 226 3.68 -0.76 3.36
CA GLU A 226 4.00 0.67 3.55
C GLU A 226 3.90 1.09 5.02
N PHE A 227 2.91 0.60 5.77
CA PHE A 227 2.80 0.86 7.22
C PHE A 227 3.95 0.25 8.02
N GLY A 228 4.45 -0.94 7.62
CA GLY A 228 5.62 -1.57 8.22
C GLY A 228 6.87 -0.69 8.11
N ALA A 229 7.18 -0.21 6.90
CA ALA A 229 8.30 0.70 6.66
C ALA A 229 8.15 2.03 7.43
N VAL A 230 6.95 2.63 7.41
CA VAL A 230 6.67 3.89 8.13
C VAL A 230 6.82 3.69 9.65
N SER A 231 6.44 2.54 10.21
CA SER A 231 6.59 2.26 11.64
C SER A 231 8.05 2.14 12.11
N VAL A 232 8.93 1.54 11.29
CA VAL A 232 10.36 1.38 11.62
C VAL A 232 11.10 2.72 11.52
N VAL A 233 10.76 3.53 10.51
CA VAL A 233 11.36 4.85 10.32
C VAL A 233 10.83 5.85 11.36
N SER A 234 9.52 5.83 11.67
CA SER A 234 8.95 6.69 12.73
C SER A 234 9.24 6.20 14.15
N GLY A 235 9.53 4.91 14.34
CA GLY A 235 9.94 4.33 15.61
C GLY A 235 11.27 4.88 16.14
N HIS A 236 12.20 5.22 15.23
CA HIS A 236 13.43 5.93 15.59
C HIS A 236 13.18 7.33 16.16
N ILE A 237 12.05 7.96 15.81
CA ILE A 237 11.65 9.28 16.33
C ILE A 237 10.84 9.14 17.64
N ARG A 238 10.08 8.04 17.81
CA ARG A 238 9.40 7.73 19.08
C ARG A 238 10.35 7.36 20.22
N GLY A 239 11.50 6.77 19.90
CA GLY A 239 12.56 6.48 20.88
C GLY A 239 13.18 7.74 21.50
N GLU A 240 13.17 8.87 20.79
CA GLU A 240 13.64 10.15 21.30
C GLU A 240 12.55 10.94 22.03
N LEU A 241 11.28 10.78 21.66
CA LEU A 241 10.16 11.48 22.29
C LEU A 241 9.62 10.79 23.56
N ASN A 242 9.76 9.48 23.71
CA ASN A 242 9.34 8.77 24.94
C ASN A 242 10.47 8.61 25.98
N GLY A 243 11.63 9.22 25.71
CA GLY A 243 12.60 9.50 26.76
C GLY A 243 12.03 10.58 27.68
N ARG A 244 11.34 10.21 28.75
CA ARG A 244 11.04 11.10 29.88
C ARG A 244 12.27 11.99 30.16
N PRO A 245 12.25 13.31 29.87
CA PRO A 245 13.34 14.20 30.21
C PRO A 245 13.09 14.67 31.64
N GLY A 246 13.30 13.77 32.61
CA GLY A 246 12.93 14.06 33.99
C GLY A 246 13.66 13.31 35.08
N ASN A 247 14.60 12.40 34.77
CA ASN A 247 15.34 11.75 35.86
C ASN A 247 16.76 11.24 35.56
N ARG A 248 17.39 11.61 34.44
CA ARG A 248 18.82 11.29 34.19
C ARG A 248 19.80 12.38 34.65
N GLN A 249 19.33 13.59 34.94
CA GLN A 249 20.21 14.69 35.40
C GLN A 249 20.49 14.66 36.92
N SER A 250 19.61 14.07 37.74
CA SER A 250 19.71 14.14 39.21
C SER A 250 20.75 13.15 39.81
N SER A 251 21.02 12.03 39.14
CA SER A 251 22.00 11.04 39.64
C SER A 251 23.45 11.32 39.25
N ARG A 252 23.69 12.18 38.23
CA ARG A 252 25.05 12.58 37.84
C ARG A 252 25.64 13.64 38.76
N ASN A 253 24.80 14.52 39.32
CA ASN A 253 25.26 15.61 40.20
C ASN A 253 25.43 15.19 41.68
N ARG A 254 24.90 14.03 42.08
CA ARG A 254 25.03 13.52 43.46
C ARG A 254 26.28 12.67 43.69
N LYS A 255 27.05 12.34 42.64
CA LYS A 255 28.34 11.64 42.74
C LYS A 255 29.57 12.56 42.82
N LEU A 256 29.41 13.88 42.67
CA LEU A 256 30.51 14.85 42.79
C LEU A 256 30.57 15.56 44.15
N THR A 257 29.64 15.28 45.07
CA THR A 257 29.50 16.04 46.34
C THR A 257 29.55 15.17 47.60
N ARG A 258 30.07 13.93 47.55
CA ARG A 258 30.25 13.13 48.77
C ARG A 258 31.63 12.48 48.89
N HIS A 259 32.44 13.15 49.73
CA HIS A 259 33.56 12.70 50.56
C HIS A 259 34.94 12.52 49.90
N PRO A 260 36.04 12.47 50.68
CA PRO A 260 36.41 13.29 51.85
C PRO A 260 37.89 13.76 51.77
N ARG A 261 38.26 14.91 52.34
CA ARG A 261 39.67 15.11 52.71
C ARG A 261 39.80 16.01 53.93
N LEU A 262 40.04 15.34 55.05
CA LEU A 262 40.66 15.88 56.24
C LEU A 262 42.07 16.40 55.93
N GLU A 263 42.44 17.43 56.69
CA GLU A 263 43.79 17.76 57.17
C GLU A 263 44.78 18.64 56.37
N ARG A 264 45.37 19.55 57.19
CA ARG A 264 46.60 20.37 57.06
C ARG A 264 46.49 21.59 56.14
N GLY A 265 46.83 22.79 56.57
CA GLY A 265 47.48 23.26 57.79
C GLY A 265 47.75 24.77 57.67
N SER A 266 48.11 25.36 58.81
CA SER A 266 48.67 26.71 59.05
C SER A 266 49.09 27.56 57.83
N GLN A 267 48.76 28.85 57.85
CA GLN A 267 49.71 29.98 57.93
C GLN A 267 49.06 31.28 57.42
N LEU A 268 49.23 32.32 58.23
CA LEU A 268 48.92 33.75 58.05
C LEU A 268 47.47 34.20 58.27
#